data_AF-A0A2V9MF72-F1
#
_entry.id   AF-A0A2V9MF72-F1
#
_cell.length_a   1.000
_cell.length_b   1.000
_cell.length_c   1.000
_cell.angle_alpha   90.00
_cell.angle_beta   90.00
_cell.angle_gamma   90.00
#
_symmetry.space_group_name_H-M   'P 1'
#
loop_
_entity.id
_entity.type
_entity.pdbx_description
1 polymer ?
#
loop_
_entity_poly.entity_id
_entity_poly.type
_entity_poly.pdbx_seq_one_letter_code
_entity_poly.pdbx_strand_id
1 'polypeptide(L)'
;PRLFWILLAIVSFSGNSVFAAATQTANSPTAASQKRPESSAHHQKGLSLYQAGDPAGAVLELRQSVEVDPSFTEAWNDLGVVQRKQGSLGQAIISFEKAIALNPSFTSALYNLALAYEAQNRFNLAIQQVSRLIELKPRFAQAHFVYGRLLSKLNQLEKAQTELKQSLALDPSLHKARLELGRVGETRLYE
;
A
#
# COMPACT_ATOMS: atom_id res chain seq x y z
N PRO A 1 51.47 -17.35 62.05
CA PRO A 1 51.55 -18.74 61.53
C PRO A 1 50.86 -18.85 60.15
N ARG A 2 51.46 -19.28 59.03
CA ARG A 2 52.80 -19.71 58.61
C ARG A 2 52.82 -19.68 57.06
N LEU A 3 53.90 -19.14 56.47
CA LEU A 3 54.66 -19.59 55.26
C LEU A 3 53.87 -19.92 53.97
N PHE A 4 53.97 -19.18 52.86
CA PHE A 4 55.04 -19.15 51.82
C PHE A 4 55.45 -20.55 51.30
N TRP A 5 55.29 -20.82 49.99
CA TRP A 5 56.30 -21.37 49.04
C TRP A 5 55.72 -21.56 47.62
N ILE A 6 56.57 -21.22 46.64
CA ILE A 6 56.44 -21.29 45.18
C ILE A 6 56.95 -22.66 44.69
N LEU A 7 56.42 -23.20 43.58
CA LEU A 7 57.23 -23.99 42.64
C LEU A 7 56.64 -24.02 41.22
N LEU A 8 57.54 -23.75 40.28
CA LEU A 8 57.44 -23.66 38.83
C LEU A 8 57.67 -25.06 38.20
N ALA A 9 56.93 -25.42 37.16
CA ALA A 9 57.33 -26.49 36.25
C ALA A 9 56.98 -26.13 34.80
N ILE A 10 58.02 -25.88 34.02
CA ILE A 10 58.02 -25.72 32.57
C ILE A 10 58.23 -27.11 31.96
N VAL A 11 57.37 -27.54 31.05
CA VAL A 11 57.64 -28.67 30.14
C VAL A 11 57.21 -28.31 28.72
N SER A 12 58.23 -27.94 27.94
CA SER A 12 58.56 -28.41 26.59
C SER A 12 57.55 -28.30 25.44
N PHE A 13 57.86 -27.33 24.59
CA PHE A 13 57.60 -27.24 23.15
C PHE A 13 58.02 -28.50 22.38
N SER A 14 57.10 -29.12 21.63
CA SER A 14 57.38 -29.89 20.41
C SER A 14 56.13 -29.94 19.53
N GLY A 15 56.32 -29.73 18.22
CA GLY A 15 55.27 -29.30 17.31
C GLY A 15 54.32 -30.40 16.80
N ASN A 16 53.19 -29.96 16.28
CA ASN A 16 52.74 -30.34 14.94
C ASN A 16 51.65 -29.39 14.46
N SER A 17 51.80 -28.98 13.20
CA SER A 17 50.87 -28.20 12.41
C SER A 17 49.63 -29.03 12.02
N VAL A 18 48.64 -28.31 11.47
CA VAL A 18 47.47 -28.78 10.72
C VAL A 18 46.26 -29.16 11.59
N PHE A 19 45.34 -28.22 11.78
CA PHE A 19 44.07 -28.17 11.05
C PHE A 19 43.30 -26.92 11.46
N ALA A 20 43.20 -25.99 10.50
CA ALA A 20 42.20 -24.95 10.51
C ALA A 20 40.82 -25.61 10.42
N ALA A 21 40.03 -25.53 11.48
CA ALA A 21 38.59 -25.72 11.41
C ALA A 21 37.95 -24.40 11.82
N ALA A 22 37.94 -23.47 10.87
CA ALA A 22 37.01 -22.37 10.88
C ALA A 22 35.60 -22.95 10.90
N THR A 23 34.96 -23.04 12.08
CA THR A 23 33.50 -23.09 12.13
C THR A 23 33.01 -21.69 11.81
N GLN A 24 33.01 -21.44 10.50
CA GLN A 24 32.14 -20.52 9.82
C GLN A 24 30.71 -20.90 10.24
N THR A 25 30.21 -20.31 11.32
CA THR A 25 28.76 -20.22 11.53
C THR A 25 28.26 -19.32 10.42
N ALA A 26 27.89 -19.96 9.32
CA ALA A 26 27.15 -19.37 8.23
C ALA A 26 25.88 -18.74 8.81
N ASN A 27 25.92 -17.43 9.06
CA ASN A 27 24.74 -16.60 8.92
C ASN A 27 24.35 -16.66 7.45
N SER A 28 23.65 -17.71 7.06
CA SER A 28 22.99 -17.79 5.77
C SER A 28 21.99 -16.62 5.69
N PRO A 29 21.88 -15.89 4.56
CA PRO A 29 21.00 -14.71 4.47
C PRO A 29 19.49 -15.01 4.59
N THR A 30 19.05 -16.20 5.02
CA THR A 30 18.07 -16.97 4.26
C THR A 30 16.60 -16.72 4.60
N ALA A 31 16.18 -16.48 5.84
CA ALA A 31 14.72 -16.43 6.10
C ALA A 31 14.04 -15.10 5.73
N ALA A 32 14.70 -13.95 5.91
CA ALA A 32 14.12 -12.63 5.60
C ALA A 32 14.38 -12.20 4.15
N SER A 33 15.51 -12.62 3.56
CA SER A 33 15.83 -12.30 2.16
C SER A 33 15.06 -13.14 1.14
N GLN A 34 14.61 -14.36 1.51
CA GLN A 34 13.84 -15.25 0.64
C GLN A 34 12.34 -14.95 0.59
N LYS A 35 11.78 -14.29 1.62
CA LYS A 35 10.34 -13.96 1.68
C LYS A 35 9.90 -13.02 0.56
N ARG A 36 10.74 -12.06 0.18
CA ARG A 36 10.39 -11.08 -0.87
C ARG A 36 10.24 -11.71 -2.26
N PRO A 37 11.17 -12.57 -2.74
CA PRO A 37 10.99 -13.28 -4.00
C PRO A 37 9.73 -14.16 -4.04
N GLU A 38 9.46 -14.92 -2.99
CA GLU A 38 8.29 -15.80 -2.91
C GLU A 38 6.99 -14.99 -2.90
N SER A 39 6.91 -13.96 -2.06
CA SER A 39 5.78 -13.03 -2.03
C SER A 39 5.56 -12.34 -3.38
N SER A 40 6.64 -11.97 -4.07
CA SER A 40 6.59 -11.37 -5.42
C SER A 40 6.07 -12.35 -6.47
N ALA A 41 6.41 -13.63 -6.37
CA ALA A 41 5.91 -14.65 -7.28
C ALA A 41 4.39 -14.82 -7.16
N HIS A 42 3.89 -14.91 -5.93
CA HIS A 42 2.44 -14.93 -5.66
C HIS A 42 1.76 -13.65 -6.14
N HIS A 43 2.36 -12.46 -5.92
CA HIS A 43 1.82 -11.19 -6.40
C HIS A 43 1.68 -11.16 -7.93
N GLN A 44 2.75 -11.52 -8.65
CA GLN A 44 2.75 -11.57 -10.12
C GLN A 44 1.73 -12.57 -10.67
N LYS A 45 1.63 -13.76 -10.06
CA LYS A 45 0.65 -14.76 -10.46
C LYS A 45 -0.78 -14.26 -10.23
N GLY A 46 -1.03 -13.61 -9.09
CA GLY A 46 -2.32 -12.98 -8.79
C GLY A 46 -2.71 -11.91 -9.82
N LEU A 47 -1.77 -11.06 -10.23
CA LEU A 47 -2.01 -10.07 -11.30
C LEU A 47 -2.29 -10.74 -12.65
N SER A 48 -1.57 -11.81 -12.99
CA SER A 48 -1.79 -12.57 -14.23
C SER A 48 -3.18 -13.22 -14.27
N LEU A 49 -3.61 -13.84 -13.17
CA LEU A 49 -4.96 -14.41 -13.04
C LEU A 49 -6.04 -13.33 -13.18
N TYR A 50 -5.81 -12.16 -12.57
CA TYR A 50 -6.74 -11.05 -12.69
C TYR A 50 -6.88 -10.56 -14.14
N GLN A 51 -5.77 -10.50 -14.88
CA GLN A 51 -5.78 -10.17 -16.32
C GLN A 51 -6.44 -11.25 -17.17
N ALA A 52 -6.31 -12.52 -16.79
CA ALA A 52 -6.94 -13.65 -17.44
C ALA A 52 -8.46 -13.76 -17.15
N GLY A 53 -9.02 -12.87 -16.33
CA GLY A 53 -10.44 -12.87 -16.00
C GLY A 53 -10.81 -13.80 -14.84
N ASP A 54 -9.83 -14.26 -14.06
CA ASP A 54 -10.05 -15.04 -12.82
C ASP A 54 -9.77 -14.17 -11.58
N PRO A 55 -10.74 -13.35 -11.14
CA PRO A 55 -10.56 -12.53 -9.95
C PRO A 55 -10.55 -13.36 -8.66
N ALA A 56 -11.14 -14.56 -8.66
CA ALA A 56 -11.16 -15.42 -7.46
C ALA A 56 -9.78 -16.01 -7.20
N GLY A 57 -9.15 -16.59 -8.23
CA GLY A 57 -7.76 -17.04 -8.16
C GLY A 57 -6.79 -15.91 -7.87
N ALA A 58 -7.01 -14.72 -8.45
CA ALA A 58 -6.20 -13.54 -8.17
C ALA A 58 -6.19 -13.17 -6.67
N VAL A 59 -7.36 -13.19 -6.01
CA VAL A 59 -7.43 -12.90 -4.56
C VAL A 59 -6.68 -13.95 -3.74
N LEU A 60 -6.75 -15.23 -4.11
CA LEU A 60 -6.03 -16.29 -3.38
C LEU A 60 -4.52 -16.06 -3.44
N GLU A 61 -3.97 -15.83 -4.63
CA GLU A 61 -2.53 -15.59 -4.80
C GLU A 61 -2.09 -14.27 -4.16
N LEU A 62 -2.88 -13.20 -4.27
CA LEU A 62 -2.57 -11.93 -3.63
C LEU A 62 -2.63 -12.01 -2.10
N ARG A 63 -3.51 -12.85 -1.53
CA ARG A 63 -3.53 -13.15 -0.08
C ARG A 63 -2.27 -13.91 0.35
N GLN A 64 -1.87 -14.92 -0.41
CA GLN A 64 -0.61 -15.65 -0.14
C GLN A 64 0.59 -14.69 -0.18
N SER A 65 0.64 -13.78 -1.15
CA SER A 65 1.69 -12.76 -1.23
C SER A 65 1.84 -11.96 0.07
N VAL A 66 0.73 -11.40 0.59
CA VAL A 66 0.76 -10.58 1.82
C VAL A 66 0.91 -11.42 3.10
N GLU A 67 0.60 -12.71 3.07
CA GLU A 67 0.89 -13.63 4.18
C GLU A 67 2.39 -13.98 4.25
N VAL A 68 3.04 -14.17 3.10
CA VAL A 68 4.48 -14.44 3.00
C VAL A 68 5.31 -13.19 3.37
N ASP A 69 4.94 -12.03 2.84
CA ASP A 69 5.53 -10.74 3.19
C ASP A 69 4.45 -9.70 3.55
N PRO A 70 4.10 -9.58 4.84
CA PRO A 70 3.15 -8.58 5.31
C PRO A 70 3.57 -7.13 5.08
N SER A 71 4.84 -6.88 4.74
CA SER A 71 5.37 -5.54 4.46
C SER A 71 5.27 -5.14 2.98
N PHE A 72 4.80 -6.04 2.11
CA PHE A 72 4.69 -5.78 0.68
C PHE A 72 3.50 -4.87 0.37
N THR A 73 3.80 -3.58 0.26
CA THR A 73 2.81 -2.49 0.16
C THR A 73 1.96 -2.60 -1.11
N GLU A 74 2.57 -2.90 -2.25
CA GLU A 74 1.91 -3.03 -3.55
C GLU A 74 0.94 -4.21 -3.58
N ALA A 75 1.32 -5.34 -3.00
CA ALA A 75 0.46 -6.53 -2.92
C ALA A 75 -0.83 -6.25 -2.11
N TRP A 76 -0.72 -5.52 -1.00
CA TRP A 76 -1.89 -5.07 -0.24
C TRP A 76 -2.82 -4.16 -1.06
N ASN A 77 -2.27 -3.21 -1.81
CA ASN A 77 -3.08 -2.36 -2.69
C ASN A 77 -3.77 -3.18 -3.79
N ASP A 78 -3.05 -4.07 -4.46
CA ASP A 78 -3.61 -4.84 -5.57
C ASP A 78 -4.64 -5.85 -5.09
N LEU A 79 -4.43 -6.47 -3.93
CA LEU A 79 -5.44 -7.26 -3.24
C LEU A 79 -6.72 -6.46 -3.01
N GLY A 80 -6.59 -5.23 -2.50
CA GLY A 80 -7.72 -4.32 -2.31
C GLY A 80 -8.41 -3.95 -3.61
N VAL A 81 -7.67 -3.72 -4.70
CA VAL A 81 -8.24 -3.41 -6.02
C VAL A 81 -9.09 -4.56 -6.53
N VAL A 82 -8.59 -5.80 -6.47
CA VAL A 82 -9.32 -6.98 -6.94
C VAL A 82 -10.57 -7.21 -6.08
N GLN A 83 -10.44 -7.14 -4.75
CA GLN A 83 -11.56 -7.26 -3.81
C GLN A 83 -12.65 -6.22 -4.07
N ARG A 84 -12.27 -4.95 -4.30
CA ARG A 84 -13.22 -3.86 -4.60
C ARG A 84 -14.01 -4.16 -5.88
N LYS A 85 -13.34 -4.67 -6.90
CA LYS A 85 -13.98 -5.02 -8.18
C LYS A 85 -14.88 -6.24 -8.09
N GLN A 86 -14.63 -7.15 -7.14
CA GLN A 86 -15.55 -8.23 -6.79
C GLN A 86 -16.71 -7.79 -5.89
N GLY A 87 -16.80 -6.50 -5.54
CA GLY A 87 -17.82 -5.98 -4.62
C GLY A 87 -17.53 -6.22 -3.14
N SER A 88 -16.39 -6.83 -2.79
CA SER A 88 -15.95 -7.07 -1.40
C SER A 88 -15.38 -5.79 -0.76
N LEU A 89 -16.20 -4.73 -0.69
CA LEU A 89 -15.75 -3.38 -0.30
C LEU A 89 -15.12 -3.34 1.10
N GLY A 90 -15.65 -4.07 2.08
CA GLY A 90 -15.10 -4.09 3.44
C GLY A 90 -13.68 -4.69 3.50
N GLN A 91 -13.44 -5.77 2.77
CA GLN A 91 -12.11 -6.38 2.66
C GLN A 91 -11.15 -5.47 1.90
N ALA A 92 -11.63 -4.83 0.83
CA ALA A 92 -10.83 -3.88 0.07
C ALA A 92 -10.32 -2.72 0.92
N ILE A 93 -11.19 -2.13 1.76
CA ILE A 93 -10.84 -1.07 2.71
C ILE A 93 -9.69 -1.51 3.63
N ILE A 94 -9.81 -2.69 4.25
CA ILE A 94 -8.77 -3.24 5.13
C ILE A 94 -7.44 -3.36 4.38
N SER A 95 -7.46 -3.90 3.16
CA SER A 95 -6.26 -4.08 2.34
C SER A 95 -5.61 -2.73 1.97
N PHE A 96 -6.39 -1.72 1.59
CA PHE A 96 -5.85 -0.38 1.33
C PHE A 96 -5.30 0.30 2.59
N GLU A 97 -5.98 0.16 3.72
CA GLU A 97 -5.51 0.70 5.01
C GLU A 97 -4.18 0.06 5.43
N LYS A 98 -4.00 -1.25 5.19
CA LYS A 98 -2.70 -1.92 5.39
C LYS A 98 -1.62 -1.34 4.48
N ALA A 99 -1.91 -1.15 3.19
CA ALA A 99 -0.95 -0.52 2.27
C ALA A 99 -0.56 0.91 2.73
N ILE A 100 -1.52 1.71 3.20
CA ILE A 100 -1.28 3.07 3.71
C ILE A 100 -0.52 3.04 5.05
N ALA A 101 -0.77 2.06 5.92
CA ALA A 101 -0.04 1.92 7.18
C ALA A 101 1.44 1.60 6.95
N LEU A 102 1.75 0.80 5.93
CA LEU A 102 3.11 0.48 5.52
C LEU A 102 3.79 1.64 4.80
N ASN A 103 3.06 2.30 3.90
CA ASN A 103 3.53 3.47 3.18
C ASN A 103 2.48 4.60 3.22
N PRO A 104 2.62 5.55 4.16
CA PRO A 104 1.65 6.63 4.33
C PRO A 104 1.55 7.58 3.13
N SER A 105 2.55 7.62 2.25
CA SER A 105 2.54 8.43 1.02
C SER A 105 2.08 7.66 -0.22
N PHE A 106 1.54 6.44 -0.06
CA PHE A 106 1.13 5.61 -1.20
C PHE A 106 -0.17 6.09 -1.85
N THR A 107 0.00 7.04 -2.78
CA THR A 107 -1.09 7.76 -3.45
C THR A 107 -2.12 6.87 -4.15
N SER A 108 -1.71 5.73 -4.72
CA SER A 108 -2.65 4.77 -5.33
C SER A 108 -3.61 4.16 -4.31
N ALA A 109 -3.11 3.78 -3.12
CA ALA A 109 -3.93 3.23 -2.06
C ALA A 109 -4.87 4.29 -1.45
N LEU A 110 -4.39 5.54 -1.27
CA LEU A 110 -5.25 6.66 -0.84
C LEU A 110 -6.41 6.90 -1.81
N TYR A 111 -6.12 6.93 -3.11
CA TYR A 111 -7.14 7.09 -4.15
C TYR A 111 -8.15 5.94 -4.12
N ASN A 112 -7.68 4.70 -4.08
CA ASN A 112 -8.53 3.52 -4.08
C ASN A 112 -9.38 3.41 -2.80
N LEU A 113 -8.82 3.78 -1.64
CA LEU A 113 -9.54 3.82 -0.37
C LEU A 113 -10.64 4.88 -0.41
N ALA A 114 -10.38 6.07 -0.97
CA ALA A 114 -11.40 7.10 -1.16
C ALA A 114 -12.59 6.57 -1.98
N LEU A 115 -12.31 5.88 -3.10
CA LEU A 115 -13.34 5.27 -3.94
C LEU A 115 -14.11 4.14 -3.23
N ALA A 116 -13.43 3.34 -2.40
CA ALA A 116 -14.08 2.29 -1.62
C ALA A 116 -15.01 2.87 -0.54
N TYR A 117 -14.58 3.94 0.13
CA TYR A 117 -15.42 4.66 1.09
C TYR A 117 -16.61 5.34 0.43
N GLU A 118 -16.42 5.95 -0.74
CA GLU A 118 -17.50 6.52 -1.54
C GLU A 118 -18.54 5.46 -1.92
N ALA A 119 -18.11 4.28 -2.36
CA ALA A 119 -19.00 3.17 -2.70
C ALA A 119 -19.82 2.66 -1.49
N GLN A 120 -19.37 2.93 -0.26
CA GLN A 120 -20.11 2.67 0.97
C GLN A 120 -20.89 3.89 1.49
N ASN A 121 -20.99 4.97 0.72
CA ASN A 121 -21.57 6.26 1.11
C ASN A 121 -20.91 6.91 2.35
N ARG A 122 -19.66 6.53 2.65
CA ARG A 122 -18.87 7.10 3.77
C ARG A 122 -18.08 8.33 3.29
N PHE A 123 -18.80 9.36 2.85
CA PHE A 123 -18.22 10.49 2.11
C PHE A 123 -17.17 11.28 2.91
N ASN A 124 -17.36 11.47 4.22
CA ASN A 124 -16.38 12.18 5.05
C ASN A 124 -15.04 11.43 5.12
N LEU A 125 -15.06 10.10 5.23
CA LEU A 125 -13.84 9.29 5.22
C LEU A 125 -13.17 9.33 3.84
N ALA A 126 -13.97 9.29 2.77
CA ALA A 126 -13.45 9.42 1.40
C ALA A 126 -12.76 10.78 1.18
N ILE A 127 -13.34 11.87 1.70
CA ILE A 127 -12.77 13.22 1.64
C ILE A 127 -11.40 13.26 2.36
N GLN A 128 -11.28 12.66 3.54
CA GLN A 128 -9.99 12.63 4.26
C GLN A 128 -8.87 12.01 3.41
N GLN A 129 -9.17 10.90 2.71
CA GLN A 129 -8.17 10.22 1.90
C GLN A 129 -7.81 10.99 0.62
N VAL A 130 -8.81 11.58 -0.06
CA VAL A 130 -8.55 12.36 -1.29
C VAL A 130 -7.86 13.70 -0.99
N SER A 131 -8.17 14.34 0.14
CA SER A 131 -7.46 15.55 0.58
C SER A 131 -5.97 15.26 0.81
N ARG A 132 -5.65 14.18 1.53
CA ARG A 132 -4.27 13.74 1.73
C ARG A 132 -3.57 13.40 0.41
N LEU A 133 -4.28 12.78 -0.53
CA LEU A 133 -3.76 12.52 -1.87
C LEU A 133 -3.43 13.81 -2.62
N ILE A 134 -4.28 14.84 -2.53
CA ILE A 134 -4.05 16.16 -3.15
C ILE A 134 -2.87 16.87 -2.49
N GLU A 135 -2.70 16.79 -1.18
CA GLU A 135 -1.51 17.32 -0.48
C GLU A 135 -0.21 16.70 -1.02
N LEU A 136 -0.20 15.39 -1.27
CA LEU A 136 0.95 14.67 -1.83
C LEU A 136 1.14 14.91 -3.33
N LYS A 137 0.05 15.04 -4.08
CA LYS A 137 0.04 15.23 -5.55
C LYS A 137 -0.98 16.30 -5.96
N PRO A 138 -0.64 17.60 -5.81
CA PRO A 138 -1.57 18.72 -6.10
C PRO A 138 -1.97 18.84 -7.58
N ARG A 139 -1.28 18.13 -8.47
CA ARG A 139 -1.55 18.13 -9.92
C ARG A 139 -2.26 16.87 -10.40
N PHE A 140 -2.85 16.08 -9.49
CA PHE A 140 -3.58 14.87 -9.87
C PHE A 140 -5.05 15.19 -10.18
N ALA A 141 -5.35 15.42 -11.46
CA ALA A 141 -6.67 15.84 -11.93
C ALA A 141 -7.82 14.96 -11.42
N GLN A 142 -7.66 13.64 -11.43
CA GLN A 142 -8.67 12.68 -10.98
C GLN A 142 -8.96 12.79 -9.46
N ALA A 143 -7.98 13.20 -8.65
CA ALA A 143 -8.20 13.41 -7.22
C ALA A 143 -9.11 14.63 -6.98
N HIS A 144 -8.84 15.76 -7.66
CA HIS A 144 -9.71 16.94 -7.61
C HIS A 144 -11.13 16.63 -8.10
N PHE A 145 -11.27 15.82 -9.16
CA PHE A 145 -12.59 15.37 -9.61
C PHE A 145 -13.35 14.58 -8.54
N VAL A 146 -12.68 13.58 -7.93
CA VAL A 146 -13.29 12.79 -6.85
C VAL A 146 -13.64 13.68 -5.66
N TYR A 147 -12.78 14.62 -5.29
CA TYR A 147 -13.05 15.54 -4.19
C TYR A 147 -14.27 16.42 -4.46
N GLY A 148 -14.33 17.06 -5.63
CA GLY A 148 -15.48 17.86 -6.02
C GLY A 148 -16.78 17.06 -6.08
N ARG A 149 -16.74 15.82 -6.59
CA ARG A 149 -17.90 14.92 -6.59
C ARG A 149 -18.37 14.60 -5.17
N LEU A 150 -17.46 14.29 -4.25
CA LEU A 150 -17.78 14.00 -2.85
C LEU A 150 -18.36 15.22 -2.13
N LEU A 151 -17.81 16.41 -2.34
CA LEU A 151 -18.33 17.66 -1.81
C LEU A 151 -19.75 17.92 -2.30
N SER A 152 -20.04 17.63 -3.56
CA SER A 152 -21.41 17.73 -4.09
C SER A 152 -22.37 16.76 -3.42
N LYS A 153 -21.94 15.52 -3.10
CA LYS A 153 -22.77 14.58 -2.33
C LYS A 153 -23.09 15.07 -0.91
N LEU A 154 -22.30 15.99 -0.37
CA LEU A 154 -22.51 16.64 0.93
C LEU A 154 -23.17 18.03 0.82
N ASN A 155 -23.75 18.37 -0.34
CA ASN A 155 -24.31 19.68 -0.67
C ASN A 155 -23.36 20.88 -0.48
N GLN A 156 -22.04 20.66 -0.51
CA GLN A 156 -21.05 21.73 -0.46
C GLN A 156 -20.76 22.24 -1.87
N LEU A 157 -21.80 22.78 -2.53
CA LEU A 157 -21.82 23.04 -3.97
C LEU A 157 -20.72 24.02 -4.42
N GLU A 158 -20.45 25.08 -3.66
CA GLU A 158 -19.42 26.06 -4.00
C GLU A 158 -18.02 25.44 -4.03
N LYS A 159 -17.67 24.69 -2.98
CA LYS A 159 -16.38 23.99 -2.91
C LYS A 159 -16.29 22.92 -3.99
N ALA A 160 -17.39 22.21 -4.27
CA ALA A 160 -17.44 21.23 -5.34
C ALA A 160 -17.11 21.87 -6.70
N GLN A 161 -17.66 23.04 -7.03
CA GLN A 161 -17.33 23.74 -8.27
C GLN A 161 -15.85 24.11 -8.36
N THR A 162 -15.26 24.60 -7.27
CA THR A 162 -13.83 24.95 -7.22
C THR A 162 -12.96 23.75 -7.56
N GLU A 163 -13.18 22.61 -6.90
CA GLU A 163 -12.41 21.39 -7.14
C GLU A 163 -12.63 20.81 -8.55
N LEU A 164 -13.88 20.85 -9.06
CA LEU A 164 -14.18 20.38 -10.41
C LEU A 164 -13.54 21.26 -11.49
N LYS A 165 -13.51 22.58 -11.29
CA LYS A 165 -12.78 23.52 -12.17
C LYS A 165 -11.28 23.27 -12.13
N GLN A 166 -10.72 23.04 -10.94
CA GLN A 166 -9.30 22.69 -10.79
C GLN A 166 -8.97 21.37 -11.51
N SER A 167 -9.84 20.37 -11.40
CA SER A 167 -9.71 19.10 -12.11
C SER A 167 -9.65 19.31 -13.63
N LEU A 168 -10.57 20.12 -14.19
CA LEU A 168 -10.61 20.43 -15.62
C LEU A 168 -9.46 21.33 -16.09
N ALA A 169 -8.91 22.18 -15.21
CA ALA A 169 -7.71 22.95 -15.51
C ALA A 169 -6.48 22.05 -15.65
N LEU A 170 -6.40 20.99 -14.84
CA LEU A 170 -5.33 20.00 -14.90
C LEU A 170 -5.51 19.00 -16.05
N ASP A 171 -6.74 18.58 -16.33
CA ASP A 171 -7.10 17.70 -17.45
C ASP A 171 -8.45 18.12 -18.08
N PRO A 172 -8.40 18.94 -19.15
CA PRO A 172 -9.60 19.38 -19.86
C PRO A 172 -10.38 18.25 -20.54
N SER A 173 -9.77 17.07 -20.72
CA SER A 173 -10.38 15.91 -21.37
C SER A 173 -11.24 15.08 -20.40
N LEU A 174 -11.27 15.43 -19.12
CA LEU A 174 -12.04 14.68 -18.11
C LEU A 174 -13.54 14.98 -18.19
N HIS A 175 -14.21 14.38 -19.18
CA HIS A 175 -15.64 14.59 -19.48
C HIS A 175 -16.53 14.42 -18.24
N LYS A 176 -16.22 13.46 -17.37
CA LYS A 176 -16.96 13.23 -16.12
C LYS A 176 -16.94 14.45 -15.18
N ALA A 177 -15.82 15.18 -15.10
CA ALA A 177 -15.74 16.39 -14.29
C ALA A 177 -16.59 17.53 -14.87
N ARG A 178 -16.64 17.66 -16.20
CA ARG A 178 -17.52 18.63 -16.88
C ARG A 178 -19.00 18.34 -16.62
N LEU A 179 -19.40 17.08 -16.70
CA LEU A 179 -20.78 16.66 -16.41
C LEU A 179 -21.17 16.95 -14.96
N GLU A 180 -20.32 16.59 -14.00
CA GLU A 180 -20.58 16.89 -12.59
C GLU A 180 -20.62 18.40 -12.33
N LEU A 181 -19.78 19.20 -12.99
CA LEU A 181 -19.78 20.65 -12.85
C LEU A 181 -21.09 21.27 -13.36
N GLY A 182 -21.60 20.78 -14.49
CA GLY A 182 -22.92 21.17 -15.01
C GLY A 182 -24.03 20.89 -14.01
N ARG A 183 -24.08 19.65 -13.48
CA ARG A 183 -25.06 19.24 -12.46
C ARG A 183 -25.02 20.12 -11.21
N VAL A 184 -23.82 20.40 -10.69
CA VAL A 184 -23.64 21.26 -9.50
C VAL A 184 -24.05 22.71 -9.79
N GLY A 185 -23.81 23.21 -11.01
CA GLY A 185 -24.24 24.54 -11.43
C GLY A 185 -25.75 24.68 -11.51
N GLU A 186 -26.43 23.69 -12.11
CA GLU A 186 -27.89 23.66 -12.20
C GLU A 186 -28.55 23.61 -10.83
N THR A 187 -28.10 22.74 -9.92
CA THR A 187 -28.68 22.63 -8.56
C THR A 187 -28.65 23.97 -7.82
N ARG A 188 -27.58 24.76 -7.98
CA ARG A 188 -27.44 26.07 -7.34
C ARG A 188 -28.43 27.12 -7.87
N LEU A 189 -28.86 27.04 -9.13
CA LEU A 189 -29.78 28.02 -9.71
C LEU A 189 -31.22 27.88 -9.19
N TYR A 190 -31.52 26.77 -8.49
CA TYR A 190 -32.85 26.47 -7.95
C TYR A 190 -32.94 26.57 -6.42
N GLU A 191 -31.86 26.97 -5.74
CA GLU A 191 -31.82 27.29 -4.30
C GLU A 191 -31.87 28.81 -4.09
#